data_AF-A0A938VA03-F1
#
_entry.id   AF-A0A938VA03-F1
#
_cell.length_a   1.000
_cell.length_b   1.000
_cell.length_c   1.000
_cell.angle_alpha   90.00
_cell.angle_beta   90.00
_cell.angle_gamma   90.00
#
_symmetry.space_group_name_H-M   'P 1'
#
loop_
_entity.id
_entity.type
_entity.pdbx_description
1 polymer ?
#
loop_
_entity_poly.entity_id
_entity_poly.type
_entity_poly.pdbx_seq_one_letter_code
_entity_poly.pdbx_strand_id
1 'polypeptide(L)'
;MHCDINSLFAENTISEKIRQKLPLLFHIAEEESKRNNKIGMEVGIAGERVIISMLMHFLGESHVSTEIPTTEAEKDVLVDGLPFSIKTISSPHALSYDGVKAS
;
A
#
# COMPACT_ATOMS: atom_id res chain seq x y z
N MET A 1 12.54 17.32 12.52
CA MET A 1 11.09 17.02 12.46
C MET A 1 11.01 15.59 11.99
N HIS A 2 10.65 14.63 12.85
CA HIS A 2 10.43 13.24 12.40
C HIS A 2 9.09 13.23 11.66
N CYS A 3 9.09 12.87 10.38
CA CYS A 3 7.86 12.66 9.64
C CYS A 3 7.43 11.21 9.91
N ASP A 4 6.65 11.03 10.96
CA ASP A 4 6.10 9.72 11.32
C ASP A 4 4.98 9.36 10.33
N ILE A 5 4.84 8.09 9.95
CA ILE A 5 3.73 7.61 9.11
C ILE A 5 2.36 8.00 9.70
N ASN A 6 2.26 8.16 11.03
CA ASN A 6 1.05 8.64 11.69
C ASN A 6 0.65 10.06 11.26
N SER A 7 1.62 10.91 10.92
CA SER A 7 1.37 12.29 10.46
C SER A 7 0.58 12.32 9.13
N LEU A 8 0.77 11.30 8.30
CA LEU A 8 0.09 11.07 7.03
C LEU A 8 -1.43 10.92 7.22
N PHE A 9 -1.85 10.35 8.36
CA PHE A 9 -3.25 10.13 8.72
C PHE A 9 -3.84 11.24 9.61
N ALA A 10 -2.99 12.05 10.24
CA ALA A 10 -3.43 13.16 11.09
C ALA A 10 -3.84 14.39 10.27
N GLU A 11 -3.26 14.59 9.08
CA GLU A 11 -3.53 15.75 8.25
C GLU A 11 -4.76 15.58 7.37
N ASN A 12 -5.71 16.52 7.47
CA ASN A 12 -6.96 16.50 6.70
C ASN A 12 -6.71 16.60 5.19
N THR A 13 -5.77 17.44 4.75
CA THR A 13 -5.53 17.64 3.30
C THR A 13 -4.97 16.39 2.62
N ILE A 14 -4.09 15.66 3.32
CA ILE A 14 -3.53 14.38 2.86
C ILE A 14 -4.66 13.34 2.82
N SER A 15 -5.44 13.24 3.88
CA SER A 15 -6.58 12.32 3.97
C SER A 15 -7.58 12.51 2.83
N GLU A 16 -7.91 13.76 2.49
CA GLU A 16 -8.81 14.07 1.36
C GLU A 16 -8.20 13.70 0.01
N LYS A 17 -6.91 13.95 -0.21
CA LYS A 17 -6.21 13.48 -1.43
C LYS A 17 -6.22 11.96 -1.54
N ILE A 18 -6.00 11.25 -0.43
CA ILE A 18 -6.03 9.78 -0.39
C ILE A 18 -7.44 9.29 -0.74
N ARG A 19 -8.49 9.85 -0.12
CA ARG A 19 -9.89 9.50 -0.42
C ARG A 19 -10.24 9.68 -1.90
N GLN A 20 -9.75 10.74 -2.53
CA GLN A 20 -10.04 11.05 -3.93
C GLN A 20 -9.25 10.19 -4.91
N LYS A 21 -7.97 9.89 -4.62
CA LYS A 21 -7.05 9.30 -5.61
C LYS A 21 -6.80 7.81 -5.41
N LEU A 22 -6.74 7.35 -4.16
CA LEU A 22 -6.38 5.96 -3.87
C LEU A 22 -7.35 4.94 -4.50
N PRO A 23 -8.68 5.16 -4.50
CA PRO A 23 -9.60 4.26 -5.19
C PRO A 23 -9.32 4.14 -6.69
N LEU A 24 -8.98 5.25 -7.34
CA LEU A 24 -8.66 5.26 -8.78
C LEU A 24 -7.36 4.50 -9.07
N LEU A 25 -6.32 4.71 -8.26
CA LEU A 25 -5.04 4.01 -8.43
C LEU A 25 -5.17 2.51 -8.22
N PHE A 26 -5.94 2.10 -7.21
CA PHE A 26 -6.25 0.68 -6.99
C PHE A 26 -7.06 0.07 -8.12
N HIS A 27 -8.02 0.81 -8.69
CA HIS A 27 -8.74 0.35 -9.86
C HIS A 27 -7.82 0.11 -11.05
N ILE A 28 -6.87 1.02 -11.33
CA ILE A 28 -5.87 0.83 -12.39
C ILE A 28 -5.02 -0.42 -12.12
N ALA A 29 -4.52 -0.59 -10.89
CA ALA A 29 -3.73 -1.76 -10.51
C ALA A 29 -4.51 -3.08 -10.68
N GLU A 30 -5.80 -3.09 -10.37
CA GLU A 30 -6.68 -4.23 -10.61
C GLU A 30 -6.86 -4.52 -12.09
N GLU A 31 -7.14 -3.52 -12.92
CA GLU A 31 -7.31 -3.70 -14.38
C GLU A 31 -6.03 -4.24 -15.04
N GLU A 32 -4.86 -3.72 -14.66
CA GLU A 32 -3.58 -4.19 -15.17
C GLU A 32 -3.24 -5.63 -14.73
N SER A 33 -3.78 -6.06 -13.59
CA SER A 33 -3.59 -7.41 -13.03
C SER A 33 -4.63 -8.42 -13.52
N LYS A 34 -5.56 -8.03 -14.42
CA LYS A 34 -6.58 -8.94 -14.95
C LYS A 34 -6.08 -9.71 -16.14
N ARG A 35 -6.44 -11.00 -16.17
CA ARG A 35 -6.37 -11.84 -17.36
C ARG A 35 -7.73 -12.48 -17.62
N ASN A 36 -8.32 -12.22 -18.79
CA ASN A 36 -9.69 -12.63 -19.12
C ASN A 36 -10.72 -12.23 -18.04
N ASN A 37 -10.66 -10.99 -17.56
CA ASN A 37 -11.53 -10.44 -16.49
C ASN A 37 -11.42 -11.15 -15.14
N LYS A 38 -10.40 -12.00 -14.93
CA LYS A 38 -10.11 -12.62 -13.64
C LYS A 38 -8.90 -11.94 -13.02
N ILE A 39 -9.02 -11.57 -11.75
CA ILE A 39 -7.94 -11.00 -10.96
C ILE A 39 -7.12 -12.16 -10.39
N GLY A 40 -5.81 -12.16 -10.68
CA GLY A 40 -4.88 -13.10 -10.08
C GLY A 40 -4.26 -12.57 -8.78
N MET A 41 -3.44 -13.39 -8.11
CA MET A 41 -2.79 -13.00 -6.85
C MET A 41 -1.77 -11.86 -7.02
N GLU A 42 -1.29 -11.64 -8.25
CA GLU A 42 -0.40 -10.55 -8.64
C GLU A 42 -0.97 -9.15 -8.32
N VAL A 43 -2.30 -9.03 -8.15
CA VAL A 43 -2.95 -7.78 -7.73
C VAL A 43 -2.45 -7.30 -6.36
N GLY A 44 -2.05 -8.23 -5.48
CA GLY A 44 -1.48 -7.89 -4.18
C GLY A 44 -0.17 -7.12 -4.33
N ILE A 45 0.69 -7.56 -5.26
CA ILE A 45 1.98 -6.91 -5.56
C ILE A 45 1.72 -5.54 -6.20
N ALA A 46 0.75 -5.43 -7.10
CA ALA A 46 0.40 -4.14 -7.71
C ALA A 46 -0.13 -3.14 -6.66
N GLY A 47 -1.02 -3.59 -5.77
CA GLY A 47 -1.54 -2.80 -4.66
C GLY A 47 -0.45 -2.36 -3.67
N GLU A 48 0.51 -3.24 -3.37
CA GLU A 48 1.68 -2.92 -2.55
C GLU A 48 2.48 -1.76 -3.15
N ARG A 49 2.78 -1.82 -4.45
CA ARG A 49 3.48 -0.74 -5.16
C ARG A 49 2.73 0.58 -5.14
N VAL A 50 1.39 0.56 -5.21
CA VAL A 50 0.57 1.78 -5.07
C VAL A 50 0.77 2.40 -3.69
N ILE A 51 0.74 1.60 -2.62
CA ILE A 51 0.95 2.08 -1.25
C ILE A 51 2.38 2.60 -1.05
N ILE A 52 3.40 1.88 -1.51
CA ILE A 52 4.80 2.33 -1.44
C ILE A 52 4.98 3.67 -2.16
N SER A 53 4.42 3.81 -3.36
CA SER A 53 4.49 5.06 -4.13
C SER A 53 3.79 6.21 -3.40
N MET A 54 2.67 5.94 -2.72
CA MET A 54 1.98 6.93 -1.88
C MET A 54 2.86 7.38 -0.71
N LEU A 55 3.53 6.45 -0.03
CA LEU A 55 4.46 6.77 1.06
C LEU A 55 5.61 7.64 0.56
N MET A 56 6.23 7.29 -0.58
CA MET A 56 7.28 8.09 -1.21
C MET A 56 6.80 9.49 -1.58
N HIS A 57 5.57 9.62 -2.08
CA HIS A 57 4.99 10.91 -2.45
C HIS A 57 4.79 11.85 -1.26
N PHE A 58 4.28 11.33 -0.13
CA PHE A 58 3.90 12.16 1.02
C PHE A 58 5.02 12.34 2.05
N LEU A 59 5.86 11.32 2.24
CA LEU A 59 6.99 11.36 3.19
C LEU A 59 8.31 11.75 2.51
N GLY A 60 8.39 11.63 1.18
CA GLY A 60 9.60 11.85 0.41
C GLY A 60 10.39 10.56 0.18
N GLU A 61 11.00 10.44 -1.01
CA GLU A 61 11.72 9.23 -1.41
C GLU A 61 12.87 8.87 -0.47
N SER A 62 13.56 9.86 0.11
CA SER A 62 14.66 9.63 1.05
C SER A 62 14.23 8.99 2.38
N HIS A 63 12.94 9.04 2.70
CA HIS A 63 12.36 8.48 3.91
C HIS A 63 11.87 7.04 3.72
N VAL A 64 11.82 6.55 2.48
CA VAL A 64 11.22 5.26 2.13
C VAL A 64 12.23 4.39 1.40
N SER A 65 12.62 3.27 2.02
CA SER A 65 13.50 2.27 1.38
C SER A 65 12.69 1.06 0.92
N THR A 66 12.76 0.77 -0.37
CA THR A 66 12.13 -0.37 -1.04
C THR A 66 13.11 -1.50 -1.33
N GLU A 67 14.40 -1.30 -1.02
CA GLU A 67 15.47 -2.28 -1.24
C GLU A 67 15.47 -3.34 -0.12
N ILE A 68 14.35 -4.06 -0.01
CA ILE A 68 14.20 -5.20 0.90
C ILE A 68 14.20 -6.47 0.05
N PRO A 69 14.99 -7.49 0.41
CA PRO A 69 14.93 -8.77 -0.28
C PRO A 69 13.50 -9.33 -0.20
N THR A 70 12.93 -9.72 -1.34
CA THR A 70 11.58 -10.31 -1.42
C THR A 70 11.41 -11.63 -0.65
N THR A 71 12.50 -12.18 -0.12
CA THR A 71 12.54 -13.37 0.73
C THR A 71 12.43 -13.08 2.22
N GLU A 72 12.50 -11.81 2.65
CA GLU A 72 12.28 -11.44 4.04
C GLU A 72 10.78 -11.45 4.35
N ALA A 73 10.36 -12.34 5.25
CA ALA A 73 8.99 -12.35 5.76
C ALA A 73 8.67 -11.04 6.48
N GLU A 74 7.42 -10.58 6.36
CA GLU A 74 6.84 -9.47 7.12
C GLU A 74 7.40 -8.06 6.83
N LYS A 75 8.25 -7.87 5.82
CA LYS A 75 8.82 -6.55 5.49
C LYS A 75 8.66 -6.22 4.01
N ASP A 76 7.75 -5.30 3.74
CA ASP A 76 7.46 -4.85 2.38
C ASP A 76 8.14 -3.49 2.10
N VAL A 77 8.31 -2.64 3.14
CA VAL A 77 8.98 -1.33 3.03
C VAL A 77 9.60 -0.90 4.37
N LEU A 78 10.68 -0.11 4.32
CA LEU A 78 11.19 0.61 5.50
C LEU A 78 10.83 2.10 5.39
N VAL A 79 10.25 2.67 6.44
CA VAL A 79 10.03 4.12 6.55
C VAL A 79 10.86 4.64 7.72
N ASP A 80 11.82 5.53 7.43
CA ASP A 80 12.79 6.03 8.43
C ASP A 80 13.49 4.89 9.22
N GLY A 81 13.76 3.77 8.54
CA GLY A 81 14.39 2.57 9.13
C GLY A 81 13.44 1.66 9.92
N LEU A 82 12.16 2.01 10.06
CA LEU A 82 11.15 1.16 10.68
C LEU A 82 10.49 0.25 9.63
N PRO A 83 10.37 -1.07 9.88
CA PRO A 83 9.76 -1.99 8.94
C PRO A 83 8.24 -1.92 8.95
N PHE A 84 7.64 -1.96 7.77
CA PHE A 84 6.19 -2.04 7.59
C PHE A 84 5.85 -3.19 6.63
N SER A 85 4.78 -3.92 6.98
CA SER A 85 4.13 -4.84 6.05
C SER A 85 2.86 -4.20 5.49
N ILE A 86 2.66 -4.38 4.18
CA ILE A 86 1.52 -3.92 3.41
C ILE A 86 0.73 -5.16 2.99
N LYS A 87 -0.58 -5.11 3.23
CA LYS A 87 -1.52 -6.15 2.80
C LYS A 87 -2.78 -5.49 2.25
N THR A 88 -3.26 -6.01 1.13
CA THR A 88 -4.48 -5.55 0.48
C THR A 88 -5.46 -6.71 0.42
N ILE A 89 -6.74 -6.40 0.60
CA ILE A 89 -7.83 -7.38 0.52
C ILE A 89 -9.02 -6.73 -0.18
N SER A 90 -9.57 -7.42 -1.17
CA SER A 90 -10.85 -7.07 -1.78
C SER A 90 -11.96 -7.79 -1.02
N SER A 91 -12.83 -7.05 -0.36
CA SER A 91 -13.98 -7.62 0.36
C SER A 91 -15.28 -6.98 -0.13
N PRO A 92 -16.32 -7.77 -0.43
CA PRO A 92 -17.64 -7.26 -0.78
C PRO A 92 -18.35 -6.59 0.41
N HIS A 93 -17.90 -6.85 1.64
CA HIS A 93 -18.39 -6.20 2.84
C HIS A 93 -17.31 -5.27 3.38
N ALA A 94 -17.62 -3.98 3.44
CA ALA A 94 -16.77 -3.03 4.15
C ALA A 94 -16.58 -3.54 5.59
N LEU A 95 -15.31 -3.70 6.01
CA LEU A 95 -14.85 -4.08 7.36
C LEU A 95 -14.67 -5.58 7.68
N SER A 96 -14.69 -6.50 6.70
CA SER A 96 -14.16 -7.86 6.94
C SER A 96 -12.70 -7.96 6.46
N TYR A 97 -11.84 -8.42 7.37
CA TYR A 97 -10.42 -8.73 7.12
C TYR A 97 -10.16 -10.25 7.20
N ASP A 98 -11.21 -11.05 7.06
CA ASP A 98 -11.11 -12.51 7.18
C ASP A 98 -10.26 -13.09 6.06
N GLY A 99 -9.39 -14.04 6.40
CA GLY A 99 -8.53 -14.72 5.44
C GLY A 99 -7.30 -13.92 4.99
N VAL A 100 -7.02 -12.76 5.59
CA VAL A 100 -5.71 -12.10 5.44
C VAL A 100 -4.64 -13.03 6.01
N LYS A 101 -3.67 -13.39 5.18
CA LYS A 101 -2.55 -14.26 5.57
C LYS A 101 -1.56 -13.44 6.40
N ALA A 102 -1.36 -13.84 7.64
CA ALA A 102 -0.16 -13.44 8.38
C ALA A 102 1.06 -14.03 7.67
N SER A 103 2.11 -13.21 7.55
CA SER A 103 3.44 -13.69 7.16
C SER A 103 4.13 -14.29 8.38
#